data_AF-A0A1E3VLG5-F1
#
_entry.id   AF-A0A1E3VLG5-F1
#
_cell.length_a   1.000
_cell.length_b   1.000
_cell.length_c   1.000
_cell.angle_alpha   90.00
_cell.angle_beta   90.00
_cell.angle_gamma   90.00
#
_symmetry.space_group_name_H-M   'P 1'
#
loop_
_entity.id
_entity.type
_entity.pdbx_description
1 polymer ?
#
loop_
_entity_poly.entity_id
_entity_poly.type
_entity_poly.pdbx_seq_one_letter_code
_entity_poly.pdbx_strand_id
1 'polypeptide(L)'
;MFTGIVSGLGTLVGRKGGTFKIKTPYKSKSLELGASIAFDGCCLTLTEIEKVKGEGTTVTVDVSNETLSHTTMGTWETGRRMNLERALALGEELGGHIVTGHVDGLAKVVSRFPDGDSVRFLLEVPGEFAKYVASKGSIALNGVSLTVNEVEGTRFDVNIIPFTLEHTSWGDRQPGDLVNLEVDLLARYVARLAQAEGIHS
;
A
#
# COMPACT_ATOMS: atom_id res chain seq x y z
N MET A 1 8.89 -5.88 6.53
CA MET A 1 9.56 -4.74 5.87
C MET A 1 9.52 -4.98 4.37
N PHE A 2 9.27 -3.90 3.64
CA PHE A 2 9.01 -3.85 2.21
C PHE A 2 9.67 -2.59 1.65
N THR A 3 9.53 -2.39 0.34
CA THR A 3 10.16 -1.28 -0.40
C THR A 3 9.13 -0.36 -1.06
N GLY A 4 7.87 -0.81 -1.14
CA GLY A 4 6.82 -0.18 -1.91
C GLY A 4 6.92 -0.44 -3.41
N ILE A 5 7.71 -1.44 -3.83
CA ILE A 5 7.79 -1.88 -5.23
C ILE A 5 6.91 -3.10 -5.41
N VAL A 6 5.72 -2.86 -5.95
CA VAL A 6 4.72 -3.91 -6.21
C VAL A 6 5.27 -4.93 -7.20
N SER A 7 5.20 -6.20 -6.82
CA SER A 7 5.71 -7.33 -7.61
C SER A 7 4.60 -8.23 -8.16
N GLY A 8 3.34 -7.91 -7.89
CA GLY A 8 2.22 -8.61 -8.49
C GLY A 8 0.87 -8.02 -8.12
N LEU A 9 -0.16 -8.48 -8.84
CA LEU A 9 -1.55 -8.15 -8.56
C LEU A 9 -2.30 -9.40 -8.13
N GLY A 10 -2.91 -9.32 -6.95
CA GLY A 10 -3.77 -10.35 -6.40
C GLY A 10 -5.23 -10.16 -6.78
N THR A 11 -6.04 -11.16 -6.46
CA THR A 11 -7.50 -11.06 -6.52
C THR A 11 -8.11 -11.72 -5.29
N LEU A 12 -8.99 -11.02 -4.59
CA LEU A 12 -9.75 -11.59 -3.48
C LEU A 12 -10.74 -12.61 -4.04
N VAL A 13 -10.61 -13.88 -3.66
CA VAL A 13 -11.51 -14.95 -4.13
C VAL A 13 -12.58 -15.32 -3.11
N GLY A 14 -12.40 -14.93 -1.85
CA GLY A 14 -13.41 -15.05 -0.81
C GLY A 14 -12.94 -14.48 0.51
N ARG A 15 -13.88 -14.10 1.37
CA ARG A 15 -13.61 -13.76 2.77
C ARG A 15 -14.72 -14.28 3.68
N LYS A 16 -14.36 -14.62 4.92
CA LYS A 16 -15.30 -15.00 5.98
C LYS A 16 -14.80 -14.39 7.29
N GLY A 17 -15.51 -13.37 7.78
CA GLY A 17 -15.01 -12.58 8.92
C GLY A 17 -13.65 -11.95 8.59
N GLY A 18 -12.67 -12.13 9.46
CA GLY A 18 -11.29 -11.68 9.26
C GLY A 18 -10.43 -12.58 8.36
N THR A 19 -10.93 -13.73 7.90
CA THR A 19 -10.12 -14.66 7.08
C THR A 19 -10.34 -14.39 5.59
N PHE A 20 -9.26 -14.07 4.88
CA PHE A 20 -9.27 -13.67 3.47
C PHE A 20 -8.52 -14.71 2.63
N LYS A 21 -9.13 -15.14 1.51
CA LYS A 21 -8.51 -16.02 0.51
C LYS A 21 -8.21 -15.22 -0.75
N ILE A 22 -6.95 -15.20 -1.15
CA ILE A 22 -6.45 -14.32 -2.21
C ILE A 22 -5.71 -15.16 -3.24
N LYS A 23 -6.09 -15.06 -4.51
CA LYS A 23 -5.32 -15.60 -5.62
C LYS A 23 -4.16 -14.66 -5.93
N THR A 24 -2.95 -15.20 -5.96
CA THR A 24 -1.71 -14.45 -6.22
C THR A 24 -1.01 -15.01 -7.47
N PRO A 25 -0.20 -14.20 -8.18
CA PRO A 25 0.62 -14.68 -9.30
C PRO A 25 1.86 -15.46 -8.82
N TYR A 26 2.16 -15.43 -7.52
CA TYR A 26 3.34 -16.10 -6.97
C TYR A 26 3.20 -17.61 -7.04
N LYS A 27 4.32 -18.29 -7.28
CA LYS A 27 4.38 -19.74 -7.32
C LYS A 27 4.38 -20.27 -5.88
N SER A 28 3.64 -21.33 -5.60
CA SER A 28 3.58 -21.92 -4.24
C SER A 28 4.96 -22.24 -3.65
N LYS A 29 5.91 -22.66 -4.49
CA LYS A 29 7.30 -22.94 -4.09
C LYS A 29 8.12 -21.72 -3.66
N SER A 30 7.65 -20.50 -3.94
CA SER A 30 8.29 -19.25 -3.53
C SER A 30 7.59 -18.59 -2.35
N LEU A 31 6.71 -19.33 -1.68
CA LEU A 31 5.92 -18.89 -0.54
C LEU A 31 6.11 -19.88 0.60
N GLU A 32 6.14 -19.35 1.82
CA GLU A 32 6.27 -20.15 3.04
C GLU A 32 5.15 -19.79 4.01
N LEU A 33 4.67 -20.79 4.75
CA LEU A 33 3.70 -20.57 5.82
C LEU A 33 4.35 -19.69 6.89
N GLY A 34 3.63 -18.67 7.38
CA GLY A 34 4.18 -17.69 8.32
C GLY A 34 4.99 -16.56 7.66
N ALA A 35 5.20 -16.57 6.35
CA ALA A 35 5.82 -15.46 5.65
C ALA A 35 4.90 -14.24 5.59
N SER A 36 5.49 -13.04 5.54
CA SER A 36 4.77 -11.78 5.40
C SER A 36 4.69 -11.32 3.93
N ILE A 37 3.50 -10.89 3.53
CA ILE A 37 3.23 -10.22 2.25
C ILE A 37 2.44 -8.95 2.53
N ALA A 38 2.75 -7.87 1.83
CA ALA A 38 1.94 -6.66 1.84
C ALA A 38 0.80 -6.79 0.81
N PHE A 39 -0.43 -6.53 1.25
CA PHE A 39 -1.65 -6.52 0.42
C PHE A 39 -2.25 -5.11 0.40
N ASP A 40 -2.17 -4.40 -0.72
CA ASP A 40 -2.39 -2.93 -0.80
C ASP A 40 -1.64 -2.19 0.34
N GLY A 41 -0.42 -2.62 0.66
CA GLY A 41 0.40 -2.06 1.73
C GLY A 41 0.14 -2.64 3.12
N CYS A 42 -0.88 -3.47 3.34
CA CYS A 42 -1.10 -4.10 4.66
C CYS A 42 -0.21 -5.34 4.81
N CYS A 43 0.73 -5.32 5.75
CA CYS A 43 1.56 -6.48 6.11
C CYS A 43 0.69 -7.56 6.76
N LEU A 44 0.58 -8.73 6.11
CA LEU A 44 -0.19 -9.87 6.62
C LEU A 44 0.62 -11.15 6.52
N THR A 45 0.35 -12.06 7.45
CA THR A 45 1.03 -13.34 7.56
C THR A 45 0.22 -14.42 6.86
N LEU A 46 0.89 -15.22 6.02
CA LEU A 46 0.27 -16.36 5.35
C LEU A 46 -0.08 -17.47 6.34
N THR A 47 -1.34 -17.88 6.38
CA THR A 47 -1.86 -18.95 7.25
C THR A 47 -2.23 -20.22 6.50
N GLU A 48 -2.45 -20.15 5.19
CA GLU A 48 -2.58 -21.32 4.31
C GLU A 48 -2.03 -21.00 2.92
N ILE A 49 -1.53 -22.04 2.22
CA ILE A 49 -1.02 -21.95 0.85
C ILE A 49 -1.58 -23.12 0.05
N GLU A 50 -2.45 -22.82 -0.92
CA GLU A 50 -3.16 -23.79 -1.73
C GLU A 50 -2.70 -23.71 -3.20
N LYS A 51 -2.18 -24.82 -3.72
CA LYS A 51 -1.86 -24.93 -5.16
C LYS A 51 -3.15 -24.95 -5.96
N VAL A 52 -3.26 -24.07 -6.94
CA VAL A 52 -4.36 -24.05 -7.90
C VAL A 52 -3.93 -24.71 -9.23
N LYS A 53 -4.89 -25.23 -9.99
CA LYS A 53 -4.63 -25.66 -11.38
C LYS A 53 -4.36 -24.41 -12.23
N GLY A 54 -3.20 -24.35 -12.88
CA GLY A 54 -2.77 -23.20 -13.69
C GLY A 54 -1.64 -22.41 -13.04
N GLU A 55 -1.51 -21.13 -13.40
CA GLU A 55 -0.50 -20.23 -12.84
C GLU A 55 -0.96 -19.57 -11.54
N GLY A 56 0.00 -19.36 -10.63
CA GLY A 56 -0.22 -18.71 -9.34
C GLY A 56 -0.54 -19.66 -8.19
N THR A 57 -1.00 -19.09 -7.09
CA THR A 57 -1.31 -19.77 -5.83
C THR A 57 -2.43 -19.05 -5.10
N THR A 58 -3.32 -19.78 -4.44
CA THR A 58 -4.27 -19.17 -3.49
C THR A 58 -3.63 -19.19 -2.11
N VAL A 59 -3.62 -18.05 -1.44
CA VAL A 59 -3.14 -17.93 -0.07
C VAL A 59 -4.27 -17.50 0.85
N THR A 60 -4.21 -17.92 2.10
CA THR A 60 -5.11 -17.47 3.16
C THR A 60 -4.33 -16.58 4.13
N VAL A 61 -4.96 -15.52 4.60
CA VAL A 61 -4.45 -14.63 5.66
C VAL A 61 -5.58 -14.33 6.66
N ASP A 62 -5.20 -14.12 7.92
CA ASP A 62 -6.11 -13.59 8.94
C ASP A 62 -5.85 -12.09 9.14
N VAL A 63 -6.93 -11.32 9.10
CA VAL A 63 -6.94 -9.87 9.18
C VAL A 63 -7.58 -9.46 10.49
N SER A 64 -6.83 -8.73 11.29
CA SER A 64 -7.29 -8.24 12.60
C SER A 64 -8.37 -7.16 12.44
N ASN A 65 -9.20 -6.97 13.48
CA ASN A 65 -10.19 -5.89 13.50
C ASN A 65 -9.53 -4.50 13.38
N GLU A 66 -8.33 -4.32 13.95
CA GLU A 66 -7.53 -3.09 13.81
C GLU A 66 -7.21 -2.82 12.34
N THR A 67 -6.68 -3.83 11.64
CA THR A 67 -6.39 -3.71 10.21
C THR A 67 -7.67 -3.43 9.41
N LEU A 68 -8.79 -4.08 9.74
CA LEU A 68 -10.07 -3.85 9.06
C LEU A 68 -10.64 -2.45 9.30
N SER A 69 -10.43 -1.84 10.47
CA SER A 69 -10.95 -0.50 10.79
C SER A 69 -10.09 0.64 10.22
N HIS A 70 -8.80 0.40 10.02
CA HIS A 70 -7.85 1.44 9.57
C HIS A 70 -7.48 1.36 8.08
N THR A 71 -7.92 0.31 7.37
CA THR A 71 -7.57 0.08 5.97
C THR A 71 -8.80 -0.10 5.10
N THR A 72 -8.61 -0.07 3.79
CA THR A 72 -9.68 -0.38 2.83
C THR A 72 -10.14 -1.83 2.90
N MET A 73 -9.41 -2.74 3.56
CA MET A 73 -9.72 -4.18 3.60
C MET A 73 -11.09 -4.48 4.22
N GLY A 74 -11.59 -3.62 5.11
CA GLY A 74 -12.92 -3.73 5.70
C GLY A 74 -14.04 -3.76 4.65
N THR A 75 -13.86 -3.06 3.53
CA THR A 75 -14.86 -2.92 2.46
C THR A 75 -14.57 -3.80 1.24
N TRP A 76 -13.57 -4.67 1.29
CA TRP A 76 -13.22 -5.50 0.14
C TRP A 76 -14.27 -6.57 -0.15
N GLU A 77 -14.57 -6.72 -1.44
CA GLU A 77 -15.48 -7.73 -1.97
C GLU A 77 -14.73 -8.69 -2.91
N THR A 78 -15.27 -9.91 -3.05
CA THR A 78 -14.72 -10.92 -3.97
C THR A 78 -14.63 -10.36 -5.39
N GLY A 79 -13.53 -10.64 -6.07
CA GLY A 79 -13.22 -10.10 -7.41
C GLY A 79 -12.36 -8.83 -7.36
N ARG A 80 -12.24 -8.17 -6.21
CA ARG A 80 -11.34 -7.01 -6.06
C ARG A 80 -9.89 -7.40 -6.36
N ARG A 81 -9.19 -6.55 -7.11
CA ARG A 81 -7.74 -6.61 -7.31
C ARG A 81 -6.99 -5.81 -6.24
N MET A 82 -5.80 -6.26 -5.87
CA MET A 82 -4.92 -5.56 -4.92
C MET A 82 -3.45 -5.70 -5.32
N ASN A 83 -2.65 -4.72 -4.92
CA ASN A 83 -1.19 -4.75 -4.99
C ASN A 83 -0.63 -5.79 -4.03
N LEU A 84 0.38 -6.52 -4.47
CA LEU A 84 1.12 -7.48 -3.67
C LEU A 84 2.61 -7.15 -3.67
N GLU A 85 3.23 -7.21 -2.50
CA GLU A 85 4.69 -7.13 -2.36
C GLU A 85 5.16 -8.16 -1.33
N ARG A 86 6.22 -8.91 -1.65
CA ARG A 86 6.82 -9.85 -0.70
C ARG A 86 7.75 -9.11 0.24
N ALA A 87 7.90 -9.61 1.47
CA ALA A 87 8.85 -9.03 2.41
C ALA A 87 10.28 -9.08 1.85
N LEU A 88 11.03 -8.01 2.09
CA LEU A 88 12.40 -7.85 1.61
C LEU A 88 13.32 -8.90 2.25
N ALA A 89 14.09 -9.62 1.43
CA ALA A 89 15.14 -10.53 1.88
C ALA A 89 16.50 -9.82 2.00
N LEU A 90 17.41 -10.38 2.80
CA LEU A 90 18.76 -9.84 2.93
C LEU A 90 19.49 -9.85 1.57
N GLY A 91 20.00 -8.68 1.17
CA GLY A 91 20.71 -8.52 -0.10
C GLY A 91 19.81 -8.20 -1.30
N GLU A 92 18.49 -8.09 -1.11
CA GLU A 92 17.59 -7.56 -2.14
C GLU A 92 17.71 -6.03 -2.27
N GLU A 93 17.38 -5.54 -3.47
CA GLU A 93 17.42 -4.11 -3.79
C GLU A 93 16.29 -3.34 -3.09
N LEU A 94 16.63 -2.21 -2.46
CA LEU A 94 15.66 -1.26 -1.92
C LEU A 94 15.32 -0.22 -3.01
N GLY A 95 14.45 -0.59 -3.96
CA GLY A 95 14.13 0.25 -5.12
C GLY A 95 13.21 1.44 -4.83
N GLY A 96 12.46 1.42 -3.72
CA GLY A 96 11.63 2.52 -3.26
C GLY A 96 12.16 3.14 -1.96
N HIS A 97 11.34 3.16 -0.91
CA HIS A 97 11.74 3.57 0.43
C HIS A 97 11.38 2.50 1.45
N ILE A 98 11.77 2.68 2.72
CA ILE A 98 11.42 1.71 3.76
C ILE A 98 9.92 1.77 4.03
N VAL A 99 9.22 0.69 3.69
CA VAL A 99 7.79 0.48 3.97
C VAL A 99 7.66 -0.62 5.02
N THR A 100 6.93 -0.35 6.09
CA THR A 100 6.71 -1.31 7.18
C THR A 100 5.55 -2.24 6.87
N GLY A 101 4.57 -1.74 6.11
CA GLY A 101 3.29 -2.37 5.85
C GLY A 101 2.29 -2.16 6.99
N HIS A 102 2.52 -1.15 7.83
CA HIS A 102 1.63 -0.72 8.89
C HIS A 102 0.91 0.55 8.43
N VAL A 103 -0.23 0.35 7.78
CA VAL A 103 -1.08 1.43 7.27
C VAL A 103 -1.55 2.31 8.41
N ASP A 104 -1.33 3.62 8.26
CA ASP A 104 -1.73 4.64 9.23
C ASP A 104 -3.20 5.01 9.13
N GLY A 105 -3.73 5.02 7.90
CA GLY A 105 -5.09 5.40 7.63
C GLY A 105 -5.40 5.39 6.14
N LEU A 106 -6.34 6.25 5.73
CA LEU A 106 -6.82 6.32 4.37
C LEU A 106 -6.59 7.70 3.78
N ALA A 107 -6.06 7.74 2.55
CA ALA A 107 -6.07 8.93 1.71
C ALA A 107 -7.22 8.82 0.71
N LYS A 108 -7.83 9.95 0.36
CA LYS A 108 -8.88 10.04 -0.66
C LYS A 108 -8.30 10.56 -1.96
N VAL A 109 -8.61 9.90 -3.07
CA VAL A 109 -8.33 10.43 -4.41
C VAL A 109 -9.31 11.57 -4.69
N VAL A 110 -8.81 12.79 -4.81
CA VAL A 110 -9.61 14.00 -5.08
C VAL A 110 -9.80 14.20 -6.58
N SER A 111 -8.73 14.04 -7.36
CA SER A 111 -8.79 14.15 -8.82
C SER A 111 -7.72 13.28 -9.49
N ARG A 112 -7.94 12.99 -10.77
CA ARG A 112 -7.05 12.23 -11.65
C ARG A 112 -7.06 12.91 -13.01
N PHE A 113 -5.89 13.27 -13.53
CA PHE A 113 -5.79 13.93 -14.84
C PHE A 113 -4.49 13.57 -15.57
N PRO A 114 -4.50 13.53 -16.92
CA PRO A 114 -3.28 13.32 -17.70
C PRO A 114 -2.25 14.43 -17.46
N ASP A 115 -0.97 14.05 -17.41
CA ASP A 115 0.17 14.94 -17.30
C ASP A 115 1.31 14.39 -18.17
N GLY A 116 1.31 14.76 -19.46
CA GLY A 116 2.16 14.12 -20.47
C GLY A 116 1.82 12.63 -20.61
N ASP A 117 2.84 11.78 -20.56
CA ASP A 117 2.67 10.32 -20.58
C ASP A 117 2.27 9.75 -19.21
N SER A 118 2.36 10.56 -18.15
CA SER A 118 1.99 10.15 -16.80
C SER A 118 0.57 10.60 -16.42
N VAL A 119 0.08 10.13 -15.28
CA VAL A 119 -1.20 10.55 -14.72
C VAL A 119 -0.93 11.16 -13.34
N ARG A 120 -1.36 12.40 -13.16
CA ARG A 120 -1.29 13.09 -11.89
C ARG A 120 -2.54 12.81 -11.07
N PHE A 121 -2.33 12.44 -9.81
CA PHE A 121 -3.37 12.23 -8.83
C PHE A 121 -3.25 13.28 -7.73
N LEU A 122 -4.34 13.99 -7.47
CA LEU A 122 -4.46 14.81 -6.27
C LEU A 122 -5.09 13.96 -5.17
N LEU A 123 -4.47 13.92 -4.00
CA LEU A 123 -4.93 13.18 -2.84
C LEU A 123 -5.15 14.11 -1.65
N GLU A 124 -6.01 13.68 -0.74
CA GLU A 124 -6.28 14.35 0.53
C GLU A 124 -6.12 13.34 1.67
N VAL A 125 -5.38 13.73 2.71
CA VAL A 125 -5.22 12.93 3.94
C VAL A 125 -5.99 13.56 5.10
N PRO A 126 -6.37 12.76 6.12
CA PRO A 126 -6.78 13.30 7.40
C PRO A 126 -5.75 14.29 7.96
N GLY A 127 -6.24 15.36 8.61
CA GLY A 127 -5.39 16.46 9.06
C GLY A 127 -4.26 16.05 10.00
N GLU A 128 -4.43 14.98 10.76
CA GLU A 128 -3.40 14.44 11.65
C GLU A 128 -2.17 13.89 10.91
N PHE A 129 -2.32 13.49 9.64
CA PHE A 129 -1.25 12.95 8.81
C PHE A 129 -0.54 13.98 7.95
N ALA A 130 -1.11 15.18 7.78
CA ALA A 130 -0.58 16.23 6.89
C ALA A 130 0.87 16.59 7.21
N LYS A 131 1.24 16.66 8.49
CA LYS A 131 2.60 16.98 8.96
C LYS A 131 3.68 15.95 8.56
N TYR A 132 3.28 14.76 8.13
CA TYR A 132 4.21 13.72 7.66
C TYR A 132 4.40 13.74 6.14
N VAL A 133 3.62 14.55 5.42
CA VAL A 133 3.67 14.66 3.97
C VAL A 133 4.48 15.90 3.59
N ALA A 134 5.64 15.70 2.97
CA ALA A 134 6.53 16.77 2.54
C ALA A 134 6.75 16.72 1.02
N SER A 135 6.81 17.87 0.36
CA SER A 135 7.20 17.95 -1.05
C SER A 135 8.57 17.29 -1.26
N LYS A 136 8.68 16.48 -2.31
CA LYS A 136 9.83 15.62 -2.63
C LYS A 136 10.14 14.52 -1.59
N GLY A 137 9.28 14.34 -0.60
CA GLY A 137 9.32 13.20 0.32
C GLY A 137 8.74 11.93 -0.30
N SER A 138 8.93 10.82 0.40
CA SER A 138 8.35 9.52 0.06
C SER A 138 7.02 9.31 0.76
N ILE A 139 6.14 8.55 0.12
CA ILE A 139 4.87 8.12 0.70
C ILE A 139 4.48 6.75 0.12
N ALA A 140 3.86 5.89 0.92
CA ALA A 140 3.34 4.62 0.45
C ALA A 140 1.81 4.68 0.35
N LEU A 141 1.28 4.48 -0.86
CA LEU A 141 -0.16 4.50 -1.13
C LEU A 141 -0.59 3.19 -1.80
N ASN A 142 -1.50 2.45 -1.17
CA ASN A 142 -1.80 1.04 -1.49
C ASN A 142 -0.52 0.18 -1.61
N GLY A 143 0.47 0.45 -0.77
CA GLY A 143 1.77 -0.23 -0.79
C GLY A 143 2.66 0.14 -1.98
N VAL A 144 2.34 1.18 -2.75
CA VAL A 144 3.22 1.71 -3.80
C VAL A 144 4.02 2.87 -3.25
N SER A 145 5.34 2.77 -3.32
CA SER A 145 6.26 3.87 -3.01
C SER A 145 6.16 4.94 -4.10
N LEU A 146 5.80 6.15 -3.70
CA LEU A 146 5.61 7.29 -4.59
C LEU A 146 6.35 8.51 -4.04
N THR A 147 6.70 9.42 -4.94
CA THR A 147 7.25 10.73 -4.60
C THR A 147 6.11 11.74 -4.51
N VAL A 148 6.05 12.48 -3.41
CA VAL A 148 5.15 13.63 -3.27
C VAL A 148 5.70 14.77 -4.11
N ASN A 149 4.89 15.32 -5.01
CA ASN A 149 5.31 16.39 -5.90
C ASN A 149 5.17 17.76 -5.19
N GLU A 150 3.95 18.13 -4.83
CA GLU A 150 3.57 19.35 -4.13
C GLU A 150 2.65 19.01 -2.96
N VAL A 151 2.60 19.90 -1.95
CA VAL A 151 1.75 19.75 -0.78
C VAL A 151 1.16 21.11 -0.40
N GLU A 152 -0.14 21.15 -0.14
CA GLU A 152 -0.89 22.31 0.33
C GLU A 152 -1.89 21.87 1.40
N GLY A 153 -1.61 22.21 2.66
CA GLY A 153 -2.43 21.79 3.79
C GLY A 153 -2.51 20.27 3.90
N THR A 154 -3.71 19.71 3.72
CA THR A 154 -3.96 18.26 3.76
C THR A 154 -3.92 17.59 2.39
N ARG A 155 -3.67 18.36 1.33
CA ARG A 155 -3.66 17.88 -0.04
C ARG A 155 -2.25 17.80 -0.57
N PHE A 156 -2.01 16.79 -1.37
CA PHE A 156 -0.74 16.60 -2.06
C PHE A 156 -0.98 15.87 -3.35
N ASP A 157 -0.05 15.99 -4.28
CA ASP A 157 -0.13 15.25 -5.53
C ASP A 157 1.06 14.30 -5.70
N VAL A 158 0.80 13.27 -6.50
CA VAL A 158 1.79 12.31 -6.96
C VAL A 158 1.63 12.16 -8.47
N ASN A 159 2.74 11.97 -9.15
CA ASN A 159 2.74 11.69 -10.58
C ASN A 159 3.07 10.23 -10.85
N ILE A 160 2.14 9.49 -11.47
CA ILE A 160 2.27 8.05 -11.69
C ILE A 160 2.54 7.76 -13.16
N ILE A 161 3.68 7.12 -13.42
CA ILE A 161 4.14 6.77 -14.77
C ILE A 161 3.36 5.59 -15.36
N PRO A 162 3.33 5.41 -16.70
CA PRO A 162 2.63 4.33 -17.39
C PRO A 162 2.89 2.94 -16.82
N PHE A 163 4.16 2.61 -16.56
CA PHE A 163 4.53 1.29 -16.06
C PHE A 163 3.84 0.98 -14.72
N THR A 164 3.86 1.92 -13.78
CA THR A 164 3.19 1.77 -12.49
C THR A 164 1.68 1.70 -12.64
N LEU A 165 1.07 2.48 -13.54
CA LEU A 165 -0.37 2.40 -13.80
C LEU A 165 -0.80 1.02 -14.31
N GLU A 166 0.00 0.42 -15.19
CA GLU A 166 -0.27 -0.89 -15.80
C GLU A 166 -0.04 -2.06 -14.82
N HIS A 167 1.00 -1.98 -14.01
CA HIS A 167 1.45 -3.08 -13.16
C HIS A 167 0.94 -3.02 -11.72
N THR A 168 0.11 -2.03 -11.38
CA THR A 168 -0.50 -1.87 -10.05
C THR A 168 -2.00 -1.59 -10.14
N SER A 169 -2.68 -1.51 -9.00
CA SER A 169 -4.10 -1.16 -8.91
C SER A 169 -4.41 0.30 -9.24
N TRP A 170 -3.39 1.13 -9.52
CA TRP A 170 -3.52 2.56 -9.81
C TRP A 170 -4.18 2.87 -11.15
N GLY A 171 -4.04 2.00 -12.16
CA GLY A 171 -4.73 2.18 -13.44
C GLY A 171 -6.25 2.28 -13.29
N ASP A 172 -6.80 1.56 -12.31
CA ASP A 172 -8.24 1.46 -12.04
C ASP A 172 -8.76 2.55 -11.08
N ARG A 173 -7.89 3.33 -10.42
CA ARG A 173 -8.31 4.31 -9.39
C ARG A 173 -9.03 5.51 -9.99
N GLN A 174 -10.07 5.98 -9.30
CA GLN A 174 -10.91 7.11 -9.70
C GLN A 174 -11.08 8.13 -8.58
N PRO A 175 -11.43 9.40 -8.89
CA PRO A 175 -11.86 10.37 -7.90
C PRO A 175 -12.98 9.80 -6.99
N GLY A 176 -12.81 9.97 -5.68
CA GLY A 176 -13.69 9.41 -4.66
C GLY A 176 -13.17 8.11 -4.03
N ASP A 177 -12.25 7.41 -4.67
CA ASP A 177 -11.65 6.20 -4.11
C ASP A 177 -10.84 6.51 -2.85
N LEU A 178 -10.85 5.56 -1.91
CA LEU A 178 -9.96 5.52 -0.76
C LEU A 178 -8.78 4.60 -1.06
N VAL A 179 -7.59 5.00 -0.62
CA VAL A 179 -6.35 4.22 -0.72
C VAL A 179 -5.69 4.14 0.65
N ASN A 180 -5.07 2.99 0.94
CA ASN A 180 -4.30 2.79 2.16
C ASN A 180 -3.11 3.75 2.17
N LEU A 181 -2.92 4.49 3.26
CA LEU A 181 -1.84 5.43 3.47
C LEU A 181 -0.87 4.88 4.51
N GLU A 182 0.40 4.81 4.16
CA GLU A 182 1.50 4.69 5.12
C GLU A 182 2.45 5.88 4.91
N VAL A 183 2.66 6.66 5.97
CA VAL A 183 3.60 7.78 5.94
C VAL A 183 5.04 7.29 6.04
N ASP A 184 5.99 8.07 5.54
CA ASP A 184 7.41 7.72 5.65
C ASP A 184 7.80 7.51 7.13
N LEU A 185 8.42 6.36 7.40
CA LEU A 185 8.93 6.02 8.72
C LEU A 185 9.89 7.08 9.26
N LEU A 186 10.71 7.69 8.40
CA LEU A 186 11.62 8.77 8.79
C LEU A 186 10.85 10.00 9.27
N ALA A 187 9.79 10.39 8.57
CA ALA A 187 8.94 11.52 8.97
C ALA A 187 8.31 11.28 10.36
N ARG A 188 7.91 10.04 10.66
CA ARG A 188 7.39 9.67 11.98
C ARG A 188 8.42 9.88 13.09
N TYR A 189 9.66 9.43 12.89
CA TYR A 189 10.72 9.59 13.87
C TYR A 189 11.15 11.05 14.04
N VAL A 190 11.22 11.83 12.94
CA VAL A 190 11.50 13.28 13.01
C VAL A 190 10.42 14.00 13.81
N ALA A 191 9.14 13.73 13.56
CA ALA A 191 8.06 14.33 14.33
C ALA A 191 8.10 13.94 15.82
N ARG A 192 8.46 12.69 16.14
CA ARG A 192 8.61 12.25 17.53
C ARG A 192 9.77 12.95 18.23
N LEU A 193 10.89 13.15 17.54
CA LEU A 193 12.04 13.89 18.06
C LEU A 193 11.66 15.36 18.33
N ALA A 194 11.05 16.04 17.35
CA ALA A 194 10.58 17.41 17.50
C ALA A 194 9.60 17.56 18.67
N GLN A 195 8.68 16.61 18.84
CA GLN A 195 7.76 16.58 19.99
C GLN A 195 8.50 16.44 21.33
N ALA A 196 9.52 15.59 21.39
CA ALA A 196 10.30 15.39 22.61
C ALA A 196 11.16 16.62 22.98
N GLU A 197 11.61 17.38 21.97
CA GLU A 197 12.41 18.59 22.14
C GLU A 197 11.56 19.87 22.34
N GLY A 198 10.22 19.76 22.31
CA GLY A 198 9.32 20.91 22.44
C GLY A 198 9.30 21.84 21.22
N ILE A 199 9.81 21.37 20.08
CA ILE A 199 9.75 22.08 18.80
C ILE A 199 8.34 21.84 18.25
N HIS A 200 7.44 22.79 18.48
CA HIS A 200 6.11 22.78 17.91
C HIS A 200 6.14 23.47 16.54
N SER A 201 5.77 22.71 15.49
CA SER A 201 5.44 23.23 14.15
C SER A 201 4.04 23.81 14.12
#